data_AF-A0A6C0I7W3-F1
#
_entry.id   AF-A0A6C0I7W3-F1
#
_cell.length_a   1.000
_cell.length_b   1.000
_cell.length_c   1.000
_cell.angle_alpha   90.00
_cell.angle_beta   90.00
_cell.angle_gamma   90.00
#
_symmetry.space_group_name_H-M   'P 1'
#
loop_
_entity.id
_entity.type
_entity.pdbx_description
1 polymer ?
#
loop_
_entity_poly.entity_id
_entity_poly.type
_entity_poly.pdbx_seq_one_letter_code
_entity_poly.pdbx_strand_id
1 'polypeptide(L)'
;MITSVRFNDIIVFFHKFKKRSNHRTNKIRENIIINILNNKIPKDWYSSPQWFKVALRLKEYIKPFEKEYGTFKKAIHISGRNNYDFNFIFELSSIKIEFKNGLNSITETPEILSVNSNTFLRGITYAEFFYDSYLSTTPLEVPCRNFYLKNIHKNKVDHPFFKNVQEIHNLKTISIHNYLENFIDFDYDSFKQKLTSQLEKKFMLWNGNNFILDSLLTNDLDIIPEKNLKKSKGGFYNTFVIKTTGTIEYHLLLRWKNKSLFPAWQISVKKHLI
;
A
#
# COMPACT_ATOMS: atom_id res chain seq x y z
N MET A 1 -11.99 14.67 12.24
CA MET A 1 -11.46 15.08 13.56
C MET A 1 -9.95 14.89 13.56
N ILE A 2 -9.18 15.98 13.66
CA ILE A 2 -7.74 15.92 13.91
C ILE A 2 -7.60 15.44 15.35
N THR A 3 -7.07 14.23 15.56
CA THR A 3 -6.78 13.74 16.90
C THR A 3 -5.66 14.58 17.52
N SER A 4 -5.81 14.97 18.78
CA SER A 4 -4.81 15.74 19.53
C SER A 4 -3.48 14.99 19.57
N VAL A 5 -2.41 15.63 19.10
CA VAL A 5 -1.03 15.14 19.23
C VAL A 5 -0.54 15.45 20.63
N ARG A 6 0.17 14.53 21.28
CA ARG A 6 0.76 14.71 22.62
C ARG A 6 2.28 14.80 22.52
N PHE A 7 2.92 15.46 23.49
CA PHE A 7 4.37 15.68 23.48
C PHE A 7 5.18 14.38 23.32
N ASN A 8 4.82 13.34 24.08
CA ASN A 8 5.50 12.03 24.03
C ASN A 8 5.18 11.22 22.77
N ASP A 9 4.25 11.65 21.92
CA ASP A 9 3.93 10.90 20.70
C ASP A 9 5.11 10.94 19.70
N ILE A 10 6.03 11.92 19.78
CA ILE A 10 7.19 12.06 18.88
C ILE A 10 8.10 10.82 18.81
N ILE A 11 8.10 10.01 19.88
CA ILE A 11 8.87 8.77 19.97
C ILE A 11 8.55 7.79 18.84
N VAL A 12 7.38 7.92 18.20
CA VAL A 12 7.00 7.06 17.07
C VAL A 12 7.97 7.17 15.90
N PHE A 13 8.69 8.28 15.72
CA PHE A 13 9.68 8.44 14.64
C PHE A 13 11.00 7.72 14.92
N PHE A 14 11.29 7.37 16.16
CA PHE A 14 12.61 6.90 16.59
C PHE A 14 12.62 5.44 17.05
N HIS A 15 11.49 4.92 17.51
CA HIS A 15 11.42 3.54 18.02
C HIS A 15 10.82 2.57 16.99
N LYS A 16 11.34 1.35 17.00
CA LYS A 16 10.73 0.21 16.30
C LYS A 16 9.56 -0.31 17.15
N PHE A 17 8.38 -0.40 16.55
CA PHE A 17 7.19 -0.92 17.21
C PHE A 17 6.85 -2.31 16.68
N LYS A 18 6.12 -3.09 17.50
CA LYS A 18 5.60 -4.39 17.08
C LYS A 18 4.69 -4.22 15.86
N LYS A 19 4.73 -5.19 14.92
CA LYS A 19 3.95 -5.16 13.67
C LYS A 19 2.46 -4.85 13.89
N ARG A 20 1.86 -5.37 14.97
CA ARG A 20 0.45 -5.13 15.34
C ARG A 20 0.10 -3.66 15.62
N SER A 21 1.07 -2.85 16.04
CA SER A 21 0.90 -1.42 16.34
C SER A 21 1.25 -0.49 15.18
N ASN A 22 1.71 -1.01 14.04
CA ASN A 22 2.18 -0.20 12.92
C ASN A 22 1.09 0.74 12.38
N HIS A 23 -0.16 0.26 12.27
CA HIS A 23 -1.26 1.10 11.79
C HIS A 23 -1.49 2.30 12.72
N ARG A 24 -1.57 2.06 14.04
CA ARG A 24 -1.75 3.12 15.04
C ARG A 24 -0.57 4.10 15.03
N THR A 25 0.67 3.60 15.00
CA THR A 25 1.85 4.48 15.05
C THR A 25 2.03 5.27 13.77
N ASN A 26 1.69 4.72 12.59
CA ASN A 26 1.67 5.48 11.35
C ASN A 26 0.67 6.63 11.40
N LYS A 27 -0.55 6.37 11.88
CA LYS A 27 -1.54 7.44 12.07
C LYS A 27 -1.03 8.56 13.01
N ILE A 28 -0.30 8.20 14.06
CA ILE A 28 0.34 9.19 14.94
C ILE A 28 1.41 9.99 14.18
N ARG A 29 2.28 9.33 13.39
CA ARG A 29 3.28 10.02 12.55
C ARG A 29 2.63 10.99 11.58
N GLU A 30 1.58 10.55 10.90
CA GLU A 30 0.84 11.38 9.94
C GLU A 30 0.25 12.62 10.62
N ASN A 31 -0.34 12.45 11.81
CA ASN A 31 -0.85 13.56 12.60
C ASN A 31 0.26 14.50 13.10
N ILE A 32 1.45 13.99 13.44
CA ILE A 32 2.56 14.84 13.82
C ILE A 32 3.02 15.68 12.61
N ILE A 33 3.20 15.05 11.45
CA ILE A 33 3.57 15.71 10.19
C ILE A 33 2.59 16.85 9.88
N ILE A 34 1.28 16.57 9.87
CA ILE A 34 0.27 17.56 9.52
C ILE A 34 0.23 18.75 10.51
N ASN A 35 0.48 18.50 11.80
CA ASN A 35 0.45 19.56 12.81
C ASN A 35 1.74 20.38 12.81
N ILE A 36 2.90 19.78 12.52
CA ILE A 36 4.16 20.53 12.33
C ILE A 36 4.00 21.47 11.13
N LEU A 37 3.56 20.95 9.98
CA LEU A 37 3.46 21.73 8.74
C LEU A 37 2.45 22.86 8.81
N ASN A 38 1.38 22.67 9.56
CA ASN A 38 0.36 23.70 9.75
C ASN A 38 0.61 24.58 10.98
N ASN A 39 1.82 24.55 11.56
CA ASN A 39 2.20 25.34 12.75
C ASN A 39 1.24 25.18 13.96
N LYS A 40 0.73 23.96 14.18
CA LYS A 40 -0.21 23.61 15.26
C LYS A 40 0.46 22.99 16.49
N ILE A 41 1.76 22.71 16.43
CA ILE A 41 2.54 22.21 17.57
C ILE A 41 3.01 23.40 18.42
N PRO A 42 2.84 23.35 19.76
CA PRO A 42 3.37 24.39 20.66
C PRO A 42 4.87 24.65 20.47
N LYS A 43 5.28 25.92 20.50
CA LYS A 43 6.68 26.31 20.17
C LYS A 43 7.70 25.74 21.16
N ASP A 44 7.34 25.65 22.44
CA ASP A 44 8.13 25.09 23.53
C ASP A 44 8.44 23.59 23.33
N TRP A 45 7.62 22.86 22.56
CA TRP A 45 7.90 21.46 22.26
C TRP A 45 9.18 21.29 21.43
N TYR A 46 9.54 22.29 20.62
CA TYR A 46 10.77 22.27 19.83
C TYR A 46 12.03 22.50 20.64
N SER A 47 11.94 22.79 21.94
CA SER A 47 13.09 22.70 22.85
C SER A 47 13.56 21.25 23.03
N SER A 48 12.70 20.27 22.74
CA SER A 48 13.09 18.86 22.65
C SER A 48 13.87 18.59 21.36
N PRO A 49 15.08 17.99 21.44
CA PRO A 49 15.88 17.65 20.26
C PRO A 49 15.14 16.76 19.25
N GLN A 50 14.23 15.88 19.72
CA GLN A 50 13.45 14.99 18.87
C GLN A 50 12.42 15.74 18.03
N TRP A 51 11.65 16.63 18.67
CA TRP A 51 10.68 17.48 17.99
C TRP A 51 11.35 18.44 17.02
N PHE A 52 12.43 19.10 17.46
CA PHE A 52 13.23 19.98 16.62
C PHE A 52 13.75 19.25 15.37
N LYS A 53 14.34 18.06 15.55
CA LYS A 53 14.87 17.25 14.46
C LYS A 53 13.80 16.93 13.42
N VAL A 54 12.66 16.38 13.83
CA VAL A 54 11.59 16.03 12.88
C VAL A 54 11.08 17.26 12.15
N ALA A 55 10.86 18.37 12.85
CA ALA A 55 10.37 19.61 12.24
C ALA A 55 11.39 20.23 11.27
N LEU A 56 12.67 20.26 11.63
CA LEU A 56 13.74 20.75 10.78
C LEU A 56 13.83 19.92 9.49
N ARG A 57 13.89 18.59 9.59
CA ARG A 57 13.97 17.70 8.43
C ARG A 57 12.74 17.78 7.54
N LEU A 58 11.56 18.00 8.13
CA LEU A 58 10.34 18.15 7.35
C LEU A 58 10.29 19.50 6.61
N LYS A 59 10.82 20.57 7.21
CA LYS A 59 11.02 21.86 6.51
C LYS A 59 12.01 21.72 5.36
N GLU A 60 13.14 21.05 5.59
CA GLU A 60 14.13 20.78 4.54
C GLU A 60 13.54 19.96 3.38
N TYR A 61 12.70 18.97 3.68
CA TYR A 61 12.00 18.17 2.68
C TYR A 61 11.09 18.99 1.77
N ILE A 62 10.49 20.07 2.28
CA ILE A 62 9.53 20.90 1.52
C ILE A 62 10.21 21.95 0.64
N LYS A 63 11.40 22.43 1.00
CA LYS A 63 12.11 23.49 0.28
C LYS A 63 12.22 23.29 -1.24
N PRO A 64 12.54 22.08 -1.76
CA PRO A 64 12.58 21.87 -3.21
C PRO A 64 11.24 22.15 -3.90
N PHE A 65 10.13 21.79 -3.24
CA PHE A 65 8.79 22.04 -3.76
C PHE A 65 8.40 23.52 -3.67
N GLU A 66 8.90 24.27 -2.67
CA GLU A 66 8.66 25.72 -2.63
C GLU A 66 9.33 26.46 -3.78
N LYS A 67 10.51 25.98 -4.20
CA LYS A 67 11.20 26.49 -5.38
C LYS A 67 10.42 26.21 -6.67
N GLU A 68 9.75 25.06 -6.75
CA GLU A 68 9.04 24.62 -7.96
C GLU A 68 7.58 25.13 -8.03
N TYR A 69 6.87 25.17 -6.91
CA TYR A 69 5.43 25.41 -6.84
C TYR A 69 5.04 26.67 -6.04
N GLY A 70 6.01 27.48 -5.64
CA GLY A 70 5.81 28.69 -4.84
C GLY A 70 5.65 28.40 -3.35
N THR A 71 5.28 29.40 -2.55
CA THR A 71 5.29 29.29 -1.08
C THR A 71 4.37 28.18 -0.56
N PHE A 72 4.85 27.37 0.39
CA PHE A 72 4.00 26.38 1.04
C PHE A 72 2.88 27.05 1.85
N LYS A 73 1.62 26.61 1.65
CA LYS A 73 0.45 27.19 2.34
C LYS A 73 -0.03 26.32 3.49
N LYS A 74 -0.26 25.03 3.23
CA LYS A 74 -0.78 24.08 4.22
C LYS A 74 -0.65 22.64 3.72
N ALA A 75 -0.67 21.71 4.67
CA ALA A 75 -0.89 20.30 4.36
C ALA A 75 -2.29 19.88 4.80
N ILE A 76 -2.94 19.06 3.99
CA ILE A 76 -4.25 18.46 4.28
C ILE A 76 -4.08 16.95 4.40
N HIS A 77 -4.55 16.37 5.52
CA HIS A 77 -4.62 14.91 5.67
C HIS A 77 -5.79 14.40 4.85
N ILE A 78 -5.52 13.41 4.00
CA ILE A 78 -6.52 12.80 3.14
C ILE A 78 -6.95 11.49 3.78
N SER A 79 -8.26 11.32 3.89
CA SER A 79 -8.87 10.10 4.42
C SER A 79 -9.77 9.45 3.36
N GLY A 80 -10.19 8.21 3.62
CA GLY A 80 -11.08 7.47 2.72
C GLY A 80 -10.32 6.62 1.71
N ARG A 81 -10.92 6.39 0.54
CA ARG A 81 -10.41 5.48 -0.52
C ARG A 81 -9.39 6.15 -1.46
N ASN A 82 -8.73 7.20 -1.00
CA ASN A 82 -7.65 7.84 -1.74
C ASN A 82 -6.36 7.00 -1.58
N ASN A 83 -5.46 7.11 -2.56
CA ASN A 83 -4.24 6.30 -2.64
C ASN A 83 -2.99 7.06 -2.18
N TYR A 84 -3.17 8.11 -1.37
CA TYR A 84 -2.14 8.98 -0.80
C TYR A 84 -2.63 9.55 0.55
N ASP A 85 -1.69 9.91 1.42
CA ASP A 85 -1.96 10.33 2.81
C ASP A 85 -2.14 11.85 2.95
N PHE A 86 -1.46 12.65 2.13
CA PHE A 86 -1.50 14.11 2.22
C PHE A 86 -1.63 14.81 0.88
N ASN A 87 -2.36 15.93 0.88
CA ASN A 87 -2.23 16.93 -0.17
C ASN A 87 -1.45 18.13 0.39
N PHE A 88 -0.27 18.40 -0.17
CA PHE A 88 0.51 19.60 0.18
C PHE A 88 0.13 20.70 -0.80
N ILE A 89 -0.34 21.82 -0.25
CA ILE A 89 -0.85 22.96 -1.01
C ILE A 89 0.23 24.05 -1.04
N PHE A 90 0.61 24.46 -2.24
CA PHE A 90 1.50 25.58 -2.53
C PHE A 90 0.73 26.69 -3.25
N GLU A 91 1.40 27.78 -3.61
CA GLU A 91 0.77 28.91 -4.32
C GLU A 91 0.30 28.54 -5.73
N LEU A 92 1.12 27.78 -6.46
CA LEU A 92 0.89 27.51 -7.87
C LEU A 92 0.23 26.15 -8.11
N SER A 93 0.37 25.21 -7.18
CA SER A 93 -0.12 23.84 -7.35
C SER A 93 -0.34 23.11 -6.03
N SER A 94 -0.77 21.85 -6.14
CA SER A 94 -0.81 20.92 -5.01
C SER A 94 -0.19 19.57 -5.39
N ILE A 95 0.50 18.93 -4.44
CA ILE A 95 1.14 17.63 -4.66
C ILE A 95 0.57 16.56 -3.74
N LYS A 96 0.38 15.36 -4.31
CA LYS A 96 -0.10 14.17 -3.60
C LYS A 96 1.09 13.44 -2.97
N ILE A 97 1.08 13.30 -1.65
CA ILE A 97 2.15 12.66 -0.87
C ILE A 97 1.63 11.39 -0.20
N GLU A 98 2.33 10.27 -0.38
CA GLU A 98 2.19 9.03 0.41
C GLU A 98 3.35 8.93 1.40
N PHE A 99 3.08 8.68 2.67
CA PHE A 99 4.10 8.56 3.69
C PHE A 99 4.43 7.11 4.03
N LYS A 100 5.72 6.79 4.06
CA LYS A 100 6.22 5.50 4.54
C LYS A 100 7.30 5.70 5.60
N ASN A 101 7.24 4.89 6.64
CA ASN A 101 8.18 4.95 7.76
C ASN A 101 9.13 3.75 7.76
N GLY A 102 10.40 4.03 8.05
CA GLY A 102 11.49 3.07 8.21
C GLY A 102 12.11 2.60 6.89
N LEU A 103 12.05 3.41 5.83
CA LEU A 103 12.52 3.05 4.48
C LEU A 103 13.45 4.12 3.91
N ASN A 104 14.39 3.71 3.05
CA ASN A 104 15.21 4.62 2.25
C ASN A 104 14.75 4.74 0.80
N SER A 105 14.00 3.76 0.30
CA SER A 105 13.44 3.78 -1.06
C SER A 105 12.09 3.05 -1.12
N ILE A 106 11.26 3.41 -2.11
CA ILE A 106 10.02 2.70 -2.42
C ILE A 106 10.26 1.24 -2.79
N THR A 107 11.45 0.85 -3.25
CA THR A 107 11.73 -0.56 -3.54
C THR A 107 11.82 -1.43 -2.28
N GLU A 108 11.98 -0.80 -1.12
CA GLU A 108 11.96 -1.45 0.20
C GLU A 108 10.55 -1.59 0.77
N THR A 109 9.56 -0.86 0.22
CA THR A 109 8.20 -0.94 0.77
C THR A 109 7.60 -2.33 0.52
N PRO A 110 6.88 -2.89 1.51
CA PRO A 110 6.11 -4.11 1.29
C PRO A 110 4.96 -3.90 0.30
N GLU A 111 4.48 -2.67 0.12
CA GLU A 111 3.33 -2.34 -0.71
C GLU A 111 3.35 -0.86 -1.14
N ILE A 112 3.27 -0.59 -2.45
CA ILE A 112 3.03 0.76 -3.02
C ILE A 112 1.55 0.99 -3.35
N LEU A 113 0.82 -0.10 -3.59
CA LEU A 113 -0.58 -0.10 -4.00
C LEU A 113 -1.21 -1.44 -3.64
N SER A 114 -2.49 -1.41 -3.29
CA SER A 114 -3.31 -2.61 -3.24
C SER A 114 -4.65 -2.41 -3.91
N VAL A 115 -5.10 -3.45 -4.60
CA VAL A 115 -6.39 -3.48 -5.29
C VAL A 115 -7.03 -4.85 -5.12
N ASN A 116 -8.33 -4.94 -5.40
CA ASN A 116 -9.06 -6.21 -5.38
C ASN A 116 -8.41 -7.20 -6.37
N SER A 117 -8.49 -8.50 -6.08
CA SER A 117 -7.90 -9.53 -6.96
C SER A 117 -8.49 -9.57 -8.36
N ASN A 118 -9.66 -8.97 -8.60
CA ASN A 118 -10.29 -8.89 -9.91
C ASN A 118 -9.81 -7.72 -10.80
N THR A 119 -8.84 -6.91 -10.36
CA THR A 119 -8.55 -5.60 -11.00
C THR A 119 -7.72 -5.67 -12.29
N PHE A 120 -7.06 -6.77 -12.62
CA PHE A 120 -6.13 -6.86 -13.77
C PHE A 120 -6.33 -8.16 -14.55
N LEU A 121 -7.58 -8.54 -14.80
CA LEU A 121 -7.91 -9.85 -15.35
C LEU A 121 -8.87 -9.68 -16.53
N ARG A 122 -8.66 -10.47 -17.59
CA ARG A 122 -9.57 -10.54 -18.75
C ARG A 122 -10.51 -11.75 -18.66
N GLY A 123 -10.08 -12.80 -17.98
CA GLY A 123 -10.83 -14.05 -17.82
C GLY A 123 -11.42 -14.24 -16.41
N ILE A 124 -11.51 -15.52 -16.01
CA ILE A 124 -12.07 -15.94 -14.72
C ILE A 124 -11.32 -15.27 -13.57
N THR A 125 -12.04 -14.63 -12.67
CA THR A 125 -11.43 -14.01 -11.49
C THR A 125 -11.00 -15.06 -10.47
N TYR A 126 -9.99 -14.73 -9.65
CA TYR A 126 -9.60 -15.63 -8.56
C TYR A 126 -10.77 -15.97 -7.61
N ALA A 127 -11.67 -15.02 -7.37
CA ALA A 127 -12.83 -15.26 -6.50
C ALA A 127 -13.80 -16.29 -7.10
N GLU A 128 -14.07 -16.21 -8.41
CA GLU A 128 -14.89 -17.19 -9.13
C GLU A 128 -14.23 -18.56 -9.12
N PHE A 129 -12.95 -18.62 -9.52
CA PHE A 129 -12.18 -19.86 -9.49
C PHE A 129 -12.18 -20.52 -8.10
N PHE A 130 -11.97 -19.73 -7.04
CA PHE A 130 -11.97 -20.27 -5.68
C PHE A 130 -13.34 -20.80 -5.27
N TYR A 131 -14.41 -20.07 -5.60
CA TYR A 131 -15.78 -20.52 -5.33
C TYR A 131 -16.08 -21.84 -6.02
N ASP A 132 -15.86 -21.88 -7.34
CA ASP A 132 -16.29 -22.97 -8.20
C ASP A 132 -15.43 -24.24 -8.00
N SER A 133 -14.15 -24.09 -7.63
CA SER A 133 -13.21 -25.23 -7.54
C SER A 133 -12.85 -25.69 -6.12
N TYR A 134 -13.02 -24.87 -5.08
CA TYR A 134 -12.53 -25.21 -3.74
C TYR A 134 -13.59 -25.14 -2.65
N LEU A 135 -14.61 -24.28 -2.77
CA LEU A 135 -15.54 -24.10 -1.66
C LEU A 135 -16.44 -25.32 -1.41
N SER A 136 -16.68 -26.18 -2.40
CA SER A 136 -17.39 -27.44 -2.15
C SER A 136 -16.64 -28.39 -1.21
N THR A 137 -15.33 -28.20 -1.04
CA THR A 137 -14.47 -29.06 -0.20
C THR A 137 -14.27 -28.53 1.21
N THR A 138 -14.82 -27.35 1.54
CA THR A 138 -14.69 -26.80 2.90
C THR A 138 -15.73 -27.39 3.84
N PRO A 139 -15.42 -27.57 5.14
CA PRO A 139 -16.43 -27.89 6.15
C PRO A 139 -17.37 -26.72 6.47
N LEU A 140 -17.13 -25.53 5.92
CA LEU A 140 -17.93 -24.34 6.20
C LEU A 140 -19.22 -24.34 5.37
N GLU A 141 -20.29 -23.81 5.95
CA GLU A 141 -21.53 -23.52 5.22
C GLU A 141 -21.27 -22.43 4.17
N VAL A 142 -21.27 -22.82 2.89
CA VAL A 142 -20.95 -21.93 1.77
C VAL A 142 -22.21 -21.14 1.35
N PRO A 143 -22.17 -19.80 1.29
CA PRO A 143 -23.26 -19.00 0.76
C PRO A 143 -23.46 -19.26 -0.74
N CYS A 144 -24.63 -18.94 -1.29
CA CYS A 144 -24.82 -19.02 -2.75
C CYS A 144 -23.83 -18.13 -3.52
N ARG A 145 -23.48 -18.54 -4.75
CA ARG A 145 -22.42 -17.94 -5.58
C ARG A 145 -22.57 -16.42 -5.73
N ASN A 146 -23.78 -15.96 -6.03
CA ASN A 146 -24.06 -14.54 -6.20
C ASN A 146 -23.83 -13.74 -4.91
N PHE A 147 -24.23 -14.29 -3.75
CA PHE A 147 -23.97 -13.65 -2.47
C PHE A 147 -22.47 -13.64 -2.16
N TYR A 148 -21.76 -14.73 -2.44
CA TYR A 148 -20.31 -14.80 -2.26
C TYR A 148 -19.58 -13.72 -3.05
N LEU A 149 -19.74 -13.71 -4.38
CA LEU A 149 -18.99 -12.81 -5.27
C LEU A 149 -19.30 -11.33 -4.98
N LYS A 150 -20.54 -11.01 -4.62
CA LYS A 150 -20.93 -9.66 -4.20
C LYS A 150 -20.24 -9.19 -2.92
N ASN A 151 -19.84 -10.10 -2.04
CA ASN A 151 -19.41 -9.78 -0.68
C ASN A 151 -17.94 -10.12 -0.38
N ILE A 152 -17.27 -10.94 -1.20
CA ILE A 152 -15.89 -11.40 -0.95
C ILE A 152 -14.85 -10.28 -0.89
N HIS A 153 -15.11 -9.15 -1.54
CA HIS A 153 -14.27 -7.95 -1.50
C HIS A 153 -14.75 -6.88 -0.51
N LYS A 154 -15.60 -7.21 0.46
CA LYS A 154 -16.01 -6.28 1.52
C LYS A 154 -15.17 -6.48 2.79
N ASN A 155 -14.99 -5.39 3.53
CA ASN A 155 -14.23 -5.41 4.80
C ASN A 155 -14.95 -6.13 5.94
N LYS A 156 -16.29 -6.15 5.92
CA LYS A 156 -17.12 -6.80 6.93
C LYS A 156 -18.39 -7.29 6.26
N VAL A 157 -18.71 -8.56 6.49
CA VAL A 157 -19.91 -9.24 6.00
C VAL A 157 -20.43 -10.07 7.16
N ASP A 158 -21.70 -9.88 7.50
CA ASP A 158 -22.32 -10.64 8.58
C ASP A 158 -22.86 -11.97 8.04
N HIS A 159 -22.00 -12.98 7.97
CA HIS A 159 -22.37 -14.32 7.52
C HIS A 159 -21.37 -15.35 8.10
N PRO A 160 -21.82 -16.55 8.54
CA PRO A 160 -20.97 -17.56 9.18
C PRO A 160 -19.70 -17.91 8.38
N PHE A 161 -19.85 -18.23 7.10
CA PHE A 161 -18.73 -18.43 6.17
C PHE A 161 -17.64 -17.36 6.30
N PHE A 162 -18.04 -16.09 6.20
CA PHE A 162 -17.13 -14.96 6.17
C PHE A 162 -16.44 -14.69 7.52
N LYS A 163 -17.04 -15.14 8.62
CA LYS A 163 -16.46 -15.11 9.97
C LYS A 163 -15.43 -16.22 10.18
N ASN A 164 -15.59 -17.36 9.51
CA ASN A 164 -14.80 -18.58 9.78
C ASN A 164 -13.82 -18.96 8.65
N VAL A 165 -13.86 -18.29 7.50
CA VAL A 165 -12.97 -18.53 6.34
C VAL A 165 -11.47 -18.42 6.65
N GLN A 166 -11.06 -17.91 7.82
CA GLN A 166 -9.67 -18.06 8.28
C GLN A 166 -9.24 -19.52 8.42
N GLU A 167 -10.17 -20.41 8.80
CA GLU A 167 -9.93 -21.82 9.11
C GLU A 167 -9.47 -22.61 7.88
N ILE A 168 -9.83 -22.18 6.68
CA ILE A 168 -9.43 -22.82 5.42
C ILE A 168 -8.10 -22.29 4.85
N HIS A 169 -7.12 -22.01 5.71
CA HIS A 169 -5.82 -21.43 5.31
C HIS A 169 -5.11 -22.22 4.21
N ASN A 170 -5.08 -23.55 4.33
CA ASN A 170 -4.38 -24.42 3.38
C ASN A 170 -5.05 -24.39 2.00
N LEU A 171 -6.38 -24.44 1.94
CA LEU A 171 -7.14 -24.33 0.69
C LEU A 171 -6.87 -23.01 -0.02
N LYS A 172 -6.76 -21.89 0.72
CA LYS A 172 -6.42 -20.58 0.13
C LYS A 172 -5.02 -20.56 -0.50
N THR A 173 -4.06 -21.23 0.12
CA THR A 173 -2.67 -21.26 -0.39
C THR A 173 -2.57 -22.10 -1.66
N ILE A 174 -3.18 -23.29 -1.65
CA ILE A 174 -3.22 -24.20 -2.80
C ILE A 174 -3.99 -23.57 -3.96
N SER A 175 -5.14 -22.94 -3.69
CA SER A 175 -5.94 -22.32 -4.75
C SER A 175 -5.24 -21.13 -5.40
N ILE A 176 -4.52 -20.31 -4.64
CA ILE A 176 -3.71 -19.22 -5.22
C ILE A 176 -2.66 -19.79 -6.16
N HIS A 177 -1.94 -20.82 -5.73
CA HIS A 177 -0.93 -21.48 -6.55
C HIS A 177 -1.52 -21.99 -7.86
N ASN A 178 -2.58 -22.78 -7.78
CA ASN A 178 -3.22 -23.39 -8.95
C ASN A 178 -3.81 -22.34 -9.88
N TYR A 179 -4.39 -21.27 -9.32
CA TYR A 179 -4.92 -20.16 -10.12
C TYR A 179 -3.82 -19.44 -10.90
N LEU A 180 -2.74 -19.04 -10.23
CA LEU A 180 -1.63 -18.34 -10.88
C LEU A 180 -0.93 -19.22 -11.92
N GLU A 181 -0.79 -20.51 -11.65
CA GLU A 181 -0.12 -21.43 -12.54
C GLU A 181 -0.96 -21.74 -13.79
N ASN A 182 -2.26 -22.00 -13.63
CA ASN A 182 -3.05 -22.62 -14.70
C ASN A 182 -4.15 -21.73 -15.29
N PHE A 183 -4.64 -20.72 -14.56
CA PHE A 183 -5.89 -20.02 -14.92
C PHE A 183 -5.75 -18.52 -15.12
N ILE A 184 -4.69 -17.90 -14.58
CA ILE A 184 -4.54 -16.45 -14.67
C ILE A 184 -4.41 -15.99 -16.13
N ASP A 185 -5.33 -15.10 -16.51
CA ASP A 185 -5.30 -14.34 -17.75
C ASP A 185 -5.19 -12.86 -17.38
N PHE A 186 -3.95 -12.37 -17.37
CA PHE A 186 -3.59 -11.07 -16.82
C PHE A 186 -3.73 -9.94 -17.85
N ASP A 187 -4.40 -8.87 -17.45
CA ASP A 187 -4.58 -7.68 -18.27
C ASP A 187 -3.46 -6.65 -18.04
N TYR A 188 -2.41 -6.74 -18.85
CA TYR A 188 -1.26 -5.83 -18.77
C TYR A 188 -1.62 -4.37 -19.05
N ASP A 189 -2.62 -4.11 -19.90
CA ASP A 189 -3.04 -2.74 -20.25
C ASP A 189 -3.74 -2.06 -19.07
N SER A 190 -4.69 -2.74 -18.44
CA SER A 190 -5.32 -2.29 -17.19
C SER A 190 -4.28 -2.04 -16.10
N PHE A 191 -3.29 -2.93 -15.97
CA PHE A 191 -2.20 -2.75 -15.02
C PHE A 191 -1.36 -1.50 -15.34
N LYS A 192 -0.98 -1.28 -16.61
CA LYS A 192 -0.25 -0.09 -17.06
C LYS A 192 -1.01 1.18 -16.74
N GLN A 193 -2.29 1.26 -17.10
CA GLN A 193 -3.16 2.41 -16.78
C GLN A 193 -3.21 2.69 -15.28
N LYS A 194 -3.31 1.63 -14.46
CA LYS A 194 -3.31 1.78 -13.02
C LYS A 194 -1.98 2.33 -12.49
N LEU A 195 -0.84 1.89 -13.02
CA LEU A 195 0.47 2.43 -12.66
C LEU A 195 0.65 3.88 -13.10
N THR A 196 0.16 4.27 -14.28
CA THR A 196 0.18 5.66 -14.75
C THR A 196 -0.52 6.58 -13.74
N SER A 197 -1.65 6.16 -13.17
CA SER A 197 -2.34 6.92 -12.11
C SER A 197 -1.54 7.08 -10.81
N GLN A 198 -0.42 6.36 -10.66
CA GLN A 198 0.49 6.46 -9.52
C GLN A 198 1.68 7.39 -9.78
N LEU A 199 1.94 7.83 -11.02
CA LEU A 199 3.10 8.68 -11.34
C LEU A 199 3.06 10.06 -10.67
N GLU A 200 1.88 10.65 -10.52
CA GLU A 200 1.70 11.94 -9.84
C GLU A 200 1.96 11.86 -8.34
N LYS A 201 1.99 10.65 -7.77
CA LYS A 201 2.15 10.43 -6.34
C LYS A 201 3.62 10.44 -5.96
N LYS A 202 3.98 11.33 -5.04
CA LYS A 202 5.31 11.38 -4.43
C LYS A 202 5.32 10.58 -3.13
N PHE A 203 6.40 9.86 -2.87
CA PHE A 203 6.59 9.14 -1.62
C PHE A 203 7.51 9.92 -0.70
N MET A 204 7.03 10.18 0.52
CA MET A 204 7.79 10.75 1.62
C MET A 204 8.24 9.63 2.55
N LEU A 205 9.54 9.32 2.53
CA LEU A 205 10.11 8.20 3.27
C LEU A 205 10.86 8.72 4.49
N TRP A 206 10.48 8.30 5.70
CA TRP A 206 11.27 8.57 6.90
C TRP A 206 12.19 7.40 7.21
N ASN A 207 13.51 7.59 7.23
CA ASN A 207 14.46 6.51 7.50
C ASN A 207 14.98 6.46 8.96
N GLY A 208 14.44 7.29 9.86
CA GLY A 208 14.95 7.46 11.23
C GLY A 208 15.82 8.71 11.41
N ASN A 209 16.31 9.29 10.31
CA ASN A 209 17.15 10.47 10.33
C ASN A 209 16.63 11.61 9.47
N ASN A 210 16.19 11.31 8.24
CA ASN A 210 15.78 12.27 7.23
C ASN A 210 14.45 11.85 6.59
N PHE A 211 13.76 12.84 5.99
CA PHE A 211 12.71 12.59 5.01
C PHE A 211 13.34 12.56 3.61
N ILE A 212 13.08 11.49 2.87
CA ILE A 212 13.59 11.25 1.52
C ILE A 212 12.41 11.31 0.55
N LEU A 213 12.60 12.01 -0.58
CA LEU A 213 11.66 12.03 -1.68
C LEU A 213 11.97 10.86 -2.62
N ASP A 214 10.96 10.08 -2.96
CA ASP A 214 11.06 9.01 -3.95
C ASP A 214 9.78 8.99 -4.82
N SER A 215 9.85 8.43 -6.02
CA SER A 215 8.76 8.43 -7.01
C SER A 215 8.93 7.30 -8.02
N LEU A 216 7.82 6.88 -8.63
CA LEU A 216 7.89 6.01 -9.81
C LEU A 216 8.35 6.83 -11.02
N LEU A 217 9.19 6.24 -11.88
CA LEU A 217 9.64 6.87 -13.12
C LEU A 217 8.76 6.45 -14.30
N THR A 218 8.83 7.19 -15.40
CA THR A 218 8.07 6.86 -16.62
C THR A 218 8.56 5.57 -17.27
N ASN A 219 9.88 5.36 -17.30
CA ASN A 219 10.48 4.15 -17.89
C ASN A 219 10.12 2.88 -17.10
N ASP A 220 9.71 3.04 -15.85
CA ASP A 220 9.20 1.96 -15.03
C ASP A 220 7.80 1.48 -15.48
N LEU A 221 7.15 2.15 -16.44
CA LEU A 221 5.83 1.77 -16.97
C LEU A 221 5.87 0.90 -18.23
N ASP A 222 7.04 0.74 -18.83
CA ASP A 222 7.20 -0.03 -20.06
C ASP A 222 7.31 -1.51 -19.74
N ILE A 223 6.13 -2.12 -19.63
CA ILE A 223 5.92 -3.51 -19.23
C ILE A 223 6.31 -4.47 -20.34
N ILE A 224 7.02 -5.54 -19.96
CA ILE A 224 7.28 -6.71 -20.82
C ILE A 224 6.17 -7.75 -20.52
N PRO A 225 5.24 -8.00 -21.47
CA PRO A 225 4.04 -8.80 -21.22
C PRO A 225 4.34 -10.30 -21.21
N GLU A 226 4.99 -10.76 -20.14
CA GLU A 226 5.35 -12.16 -19.93
C GLU A 226 4.82 -12.68 -18.60
N LYS A 227 4.35 -13.93 -18.61
CA LYS A 227 3.92 -14.61 -17.38
C LYS A 227 5.14 -15.06 -16.59
N ASN A 228 5.49 -14.30 -15.55
CA ASN A 228 6.53 -14.68 -14.61
C ASN A 228 5.92 -14.93 -13.24
N LEU A 229 6.24 -16.08 -12.63
CA LEU A 229 5.71 -16.47 -11.31
C LEU A 229 6.83 -16.68 -10.30
N LYS A 230 6.58 -16.26 -9.07
CA LYS A 230 7.51 -16.46 -7.95
C LYS A 230 6.88 -17.27 -6.83
N LYS A 231 7.65 -18.25 -6.35
CA LYS A 231 7.27 -19.12 -5.23
C LYS A 231 7.49 -18.42 -3.89
N SER A 232 6.59 -18.67 -2.96
CA SER A 232 6.77 -18.36 -1.55
C SER A 232 7.80 -19.30 -0.91
N LYS A 233 8.16 -19.05 0.35
CA LYS A 233 9.04 -19.95 1.12
C LYS A 233 8.50 -21.39 1.23
N GLY A 234 7.17 -21.57 1.12
CA GLY A 234 6.53 -22.88 1.15
C GLY A 234 6.48 -23.60 -0.20
N GLY A 235 7.15 -23.10 -1.24
CA GLY A 235 7.21 -23.75 -2.56
C GLY A 235 5.99 -23.47 -3.48
N PHE A 236 4.93 -22.86 -2.96
CA PHE A 236 3.74 -22.49 -3.73
C PHE A 236 3.91 -21.15 -4.43
N TYR A 237 3.45 -21.04 -5.68
CA TYR A 237 3.31 -19.75 -6.37
C TYR A 237 2.29 -18.89 -5.63
N ASN A 238 2.66 -17.63 -5.38
CA ASN A 238 1.73 -16.63 -4.83
C ASN A 238 1.96 -15.23 -5.38
N THR A 239 2.97 -15.05 -6.21
CA THR A 239 3.37 -13.74 -6.71
C THR A 239 3.47 -13.82 -8.24
N PHE A 240 2.74 -12.94 -8.91
CA PHE A 240 2.91 -12.66 -10.32
C PHE A 240 3.94 -11.53 -10.46
N VAL A 241 4.95 -11.72 -11.30
CA VAL A 241 6.05 -10.78 -11.48
C VAL A 241 5.92 -10.13 -12.85
N ILE A 242 5.99 -8.81 -12.89
CA ILE A 242 5.94 -8.03 -14.12
C ILE A 242 7.26 -7.32 -14.28
N LYS A 243 8.01 -7.71 -15.29
CA LYS A 243 9.27 -7.06 -15.67
C LYS A 243 8.97 -5.79 -16.46
N THR A 244 9.86 -4.82 -16.35
CA THR A 244 9.82 -3.58 -17.13
C THR A 244 11.11 -3.50 -17.95
N THR A 245 11.14 -2.63 -18.96
CA THR A 245 12.39 -2.27 -19.65
C THR A 245 13.29 -1.38 -18.79
N GLY A 246 12.73 -0.78 -17.72
CA GLY A 246 13.46 0.00 -16.72
C GLY A 246 14.20 -0.85 -15.70
N THR A 247 14.62 -0.24 -14.59
CA THR A 247 15.47 -0.91 -13.58
C THR A 247 14.68 -1.69 -12.52
N ILE A 248 13.36 -1.75 -12.66
CA ILE A 248 12.47 -2.35 -11.67
C ILE A 248 11.63 -3.49 -12.23
N GLU A 249 11.10 -4.28 -11.31
CA GLU A 249 10.03 -5.23 -11.54
C GLU A 249 8.92 -5.02 -10.50
N TYR A 250 7.68 -5.26 -10.90
CA TYR A 250 6.52 -5.24 -10.02
C TYR A 250 6.22 -6.65 -9.53
N HIS A 251 6.09 -6.80 -8.21
CA HIS A 251 5.70 -8.04 -7.55
C HIS A 251 4.26 -7.90 -7.08
N LEU A 252 3.37 -8.64 -7.72
CA LEU A 252 1.94 -8.68 -7.43
C LEU A 252 1.66 -9.93 -6.60
N LEU A 253 1.71 -9.78 -5.28
CA LEU A 253 1.39 -10.83 -4.33
C LEU A 253 -0.13 -11.01 -4.26
N LEU A 254 -0.65 -12.15 -4.73
CA LEU A 254 -2.04 -12.54 -4.49
C LEU A 254 -2.17 -13.08 -3.08
N ARG A 255 -3.06 -12.48 -2.29
CA ARG A 255 -3.28 -12.90 -0.90
C ARG A 255 -4.65 -12.51 -0.40
N TRP A 256 -5.10 -13.21 0.64
CA TRP A 256 -6.24 -12.80 1.44
C TRP A 256 -5.79 -11.77 2.48
N LYS A 257 -6.43 -10.59 2.50
CA LYS A 257 -6.21 -9.57 3.53
C LYS A 257 -7.11 -9.82 4.76
N ASN A 258 -6.90 -9.02 5.81
CA ASN A 258 -7.78 -8.94 6.99
C ASN A 258 -8.13 -10.25 7.72
N LYS A 259 -7.26 -11.27 7.65
CA LYS A 259 -7.40 -12.61 8.26
C LYS A 259 -8.58 -13.46 7.74
N SER A 260 -9.62 -12.88 7.16
CA SER A 260 -10.78 -13.62 6.70
C SER A 260 -11.21 -13.26 5.27
N LEU A 261 -11.30 -11.99 4.91
CA LEU A 261 -11.97 -11.54 3.69
C LEU A 261 -11.09 -10.62 2.87
N PHE A 262 -11.34 -10.55 1.57
CA PHE A 262 -10.67 -9.69 0.61
C PHE A 262 -9.41 -10.31 -0.04
N PRO A 263 -9.57 -11.22 -1.02
CA PRO A 263 -8.47 -11.53 -1.93
C PRO A 263 -8.09 -10.27 -2.71
N ALA A 264 -6.80 -9.97 -2.72
CA ALA A 264 -6.24 -8.73 -3.22
C ALA A 264 -4.88 -8.94 -3.83
N TRP A 265 -4.56 -8.08 -4.79
CA TRP A 265 -3.20 -7.84 -5.23
C TRP A 265 -2.54 -6.86 -4.25
N GLN A 266 -1.44 -7.30 -3.64
CA GLN A 266 -0.50 -6.43 -2.95
C GLN A 266 0.68 -6.19 -3.88
N ILE A 267 0.83 -4.94 -4.35
CA ILE A 267 1.82 -4.58 -5.37
C ILE A 267 3.01 -3.94 -4.67
N SER A 268 4.20 -4.48 -4.91
CA SER A 268 5.47 -3.88 -4.48
C SER A 268 6.42 -3.75 -5.65
N VAL A 269 7.41 -2.89 -5.49
CA VAL A 269 8.47 -2.68 -6.48
C VAL A 269 9.75 -3.31 -5.97
N LYS A 270 10.52 -3.94 -6.86
CA LYS A 270 11.89 -4.41 -6.59
C LYS A 270 12.81 -3.92 -7.67
N LYS A 271 14.05 -3.58 -7.30
CA LYS A 271 15.11 -3.39 -8.31
C LYS A 271 15.44 -4.76 -8.88
N HIS A 272 15.52 -4.86 -10.19
CA HIS A 272 16.17 -5.99 -10.83
C HIS A 272 17.59 -5.53 -11.18
N LEU A 273 18.59 -6.29 -10.72
CA LEU A 273 19.98 -6.03 -11.10
C LEU A 273 20.10 -6.47 -12.56
N ILE A 274 20.43 -5.53 -13.44
CA ILE A 274 20.88 -5.79 -14.81
C ILE A 274 22.30 -6.37 -14.71
#